data_AF-A0A212S3C6-F1
#
_entry.id   AF-A0A212S3C6-F1
#
_cell.length_a   1.000
_cell.length_b   1.000
_cell.length_c   1.000
_cell.angle_alpha   90.00
_cell.angle_beta   90.00
_cell.angle_gamma   90.00
#
_symmetry.space_group_name_H-M   'P 1'
#
loop_
_entity.id
_entity.type
_entity.pdbx_description
1 polymer ?
#
loop_
_entity_poly.entity_id
_entity_poly.type
_entity_poly.pdbx_seq_one_letter_code
_entity_poly.pdbx_strand_id
1 'polypeptide(L)' 'MRDIAAAIGAGMGVPVRSLFPEEAAGHFGWLAMFIRLDMPASSAWTRERLGWQPEGPRLISDLKAMDYRQGAAT' A
#
# COMPACT_ATOMS: atom_id res chain seq x y z
N MET A 1 2.76 4.63 -4.25
CA MET A 1 3.48 3.36 -4.03
C MET A 1 4.70 3.51 -3.11
N ARG A 2 5.66 4.40 -3.42
CA ARG A 2 6.88 4.61 -2.61
C ARG A 2 6.63 4.77 -1.10
N ASP A 3 5.70 5.64 -0.70
CA ASP A 3 5.48 5.93 0.72
C ASP A 3 4.85 4.76 1.48
N ILE A 4 4.04 3.94 0.80
CA ILE A 4 3.47 2.71 1.36
C ILE A 4 4.62 1.71 1.64
N ALA A 5 5.48 1.48 0.64
CA ALA A 5 6.64 0.59 0.80
C ALA A 5 7.59 1.07 1.90
N ALA A 6 7.84 2.37 1.97
CA ALA A 6 8.68 2.98 3.01
C ALA A 6 8.09 2.82 4.42
N ALA A 7 6.77 3.04 4.59
CA ALA A 7 6.10 2.86 5.87
C ALA A 7 6.16 1.41 6.35
N ILE A 8 5.89 0.45 5.45
CA ILE A 8 5.96 -0.98 5.77
C ILE A 8 7.38 -1.41 6.10
N GLY A 9 8.38 -1.04 5.28
CA GLY A 9 9.78 -1.39 5.53
C GLY A 9 10.29 -0.85 6.87
N ALA A 10 9.92 0.37 7.23
CA ALA A 10 10.24 0.95 8.54
C ALA A 10 9.57 0.18 9.68
N GLY A 11 8.28 -0.16 9.55
CA GLY A 11 7.54 -0.91 10.57
C GLY A 11 8.03 -2.36 10.77
N MET A 12 8.49 -3.00 9.69
CA MET A 12 9.07 -4.35 9.73
C MET A 12 10.57 -4.38 10.03
N GLY A 13 11.25 -3.23 10.03
CA GLY A 13 12.70 -3.15 10.23
C GLY A 13 13.53 -3.70 9.07
N VAL A 14 13.02 -3.66 7.83
CA VAL A 14 13.70 -4.17 6.63
C VAL A 14 14.01 -3.05 5.64
N PRO A 15 15.16 -3.12 4.92
CA PRO A 15 15.51 -2.11 3.92
C PRO A 15 14.55 -2.15 2.73
N VAL A 16 14.26 -0.97 2.17
CA VAL A 16 13.44 -0.82 0.96
C VAL A 16 14.34 -0.49 -0.22
N ARG A 17 14.14 -1.17 -1.35
CA ARG A 17 14.83 -0.92 -2.62
C ARG A 17 13.87 -0.28 -3.63
N SER A 18 14.33 0.79 -4.28
CA SER A 18 13.63 1.34 -5.45
C SER A 18 13.99 0.53 -6.70
N LEU A 19 13.03 0.32 -7.59
CA LEU A 19 13.20 -0.41 -8.84
C LEU A 19 13.02 0.53 -10.02
N PHE A 20 13.82 0.33 -11.06
CA PHE A 20 13.58 0.93 -12.36
C PHE A 20 12.38 0.26 -13.05
N PRO A 21 11.65 0.99 -13.93
CA PRO A 21 10.49 0.44 -14.64
C PRO A 21 10.76 -0.86 -15.40
N GLU A 22 11.98 -1.02 -15.93
CA GLU A 22 12.41 -2.19 -16.70
C GLU A 22 12.59 -3.43 -15.82
N GLU A 23 12.94 -3.25 -14.54
CA GLU A 23 13.08 -4.34 -13.56
C GLU A 23 11.72 -4.91 -13.11
N ALA A 24 10.62 -4.15 -13.29
CA ALA A 24 9.32 -4.50 -12.75
C ALA A 24 8.79 -5.84 -13.25
N ALA A 25 9.00 -6.16 -14.54
CA ALA A 25 8.57 -7.43 -15.13
C ALA A 25 9.27 -8.64 -14.49
N GLY A 26 10.59 -8.55 -14.28
CA GLY A 26 11.35 -9.60 -13.64
C GLY A 26 11.03 -9.75 -12.15
N HIS A 27 10.73 -8.64 -11.46
CA HIS A 27 10.48 -8.65 -10.02
C HIS A 27 9.03 -9.04 -9.65
N PHE A 28 8.04 -8.53 -10.39
CA PHE A 28 6.62 -8.70 -10.07
C PHE A 28 5.89 -9.69 -10.99
N GLY A 29 6.53 -10.19 -12.05
CA GLY A 29 5.93 -11.16 -12.97
C GLY A 29 4.64 -10.62 -13.62
N TRP A 30 3.57 -11.41 -13.57
CA TRP A 30 2.27 -11.04 -14.15
C TRP A 30 1.67 -9.76 -13.53
N LEU A 31 2.06 -9.39 -12.31
CA LEU A 31 1.60 -8.17 -11.65
C LEU A 31 2.29 -6.89 -12.16
N ALA A 32 3.38 -7.02 -12.91
CA ALA A 32 4.18 -5.88 -13.34
C ALA A 32 3.38 -4.84 -14.14
N MET A 33 2.37 -5.30 -14.89
CA MET A 33 1.47 -4.42 -15.62
C MET A 33 0.65 -3.51 -14.69
N PHE A 34 0.26 -3.98 -13.50
CA PHE A 34 -0.53 -3.19 -12.56
C PHE A 34 0.33 -2.29 -11.69
N ILE A 35 1.50 -2.76 -11.22
CA ILE A 35 2.37 -2.00 -10.32
C ILE A 35 2.91 -0.70 -10.97
N ARG A 36 2.97 -0.65 -12.30
CA ARG A 36 3.39 0.55 -13.04
C ARG A 36 2.28 1.58 -13.23
N LEU A 37 1.02 1.21 -13.00
CA LEU A 37 -0.11 2.10 -13.23
C LEU A 37 -0.41 2.91 -11.97
N ASP A 38 -0.64 4.22 -12.16
CA ASP A 38 -1.32 5.02 -11.17
C ASP A 38 -2.84 4.76 -11.34
N MET A 39 -3.44 4.06 -10.39
CA MET A 39 -4.84 3.64 -10.43
C MET A 39 -5.67 4.44 -9.40
N PRO A 40 -5.91 5.75 -9.62
CA PRO A 40 -6.64 6.57 -8.67
C PRO A 40 -8.09 6.07 -8.56
N ALA A 41 -8.56 5.94 -7.32
CA ALA A 41 -9.92 5.55 -7.00
C ALA A 41 -10.60 6.60 -6.12
N SER A 42 -11.91 6.74 -6.28
CA SER A 42 -12.75 7.62 -5.46
C SER A 42 -13.77 6.80 -4.68
N SER A 43 -14.05 7.21 -3.45
CA SER A 43 -15.11 6.64 -2.61
C SER A 43 -16.44 7.39 -2.75
N ALA A 44 -16.54 8.40 -3.61
CA ALA A 44 -17.71 9.28 -3.70
C ALA A 44 -19.03 8.51 -3.89
N TRP A 45 -19.07 7.59 -4.85
CA TRP A 45 -20.27 6.79 -5.14
C TRP A 45 -20.68 5.90 -3.97
N THR A 46 -19.71 5.23 -3.33
CA THR A 46 -19.97 4.38 -2.15
C THR A 46 -20.55 5.20 -1.00
N ARG A 47 -20.02 6.40 -0.76
CA ARG A 47 -20.49 7.30 0.31
C ARG A 47 -21.90 7.82 0.03
N GLU A 48 -22.18 8.23 -1.21
CA GLU A 48 -23.50 8.69 -1.62
C GLU A 48 -24.54 7.57 -1.51
N ARG A 49 -24.21 6.37 -1.99
CA ARG A 49 -25.17 5.27 -2.09
C ARG A 49 -25.50 4.61 -0.76
N LEU A 50 -24.52 4.56 0.14
CA LEU A 50 -24.62 3.85 1.43
C LEU A 50 -24.73 4.78 2.63
N GLY A 51 -24.58 6.10 2.45
CA GLY A 51 -24.45 7.04 3.57
C GLY A 51 -23.19 6.81 4.41
N TRP A 52 -22.21 6.05 3.88
CA TRP A 52 -20.99 5.70 4.61
C TRP A 52 -20.09 6.93 4.79
N GLN A 53 -19.60 7.11 6.02
CA GLN A 53 -18.66 8.15 6.39
C GLN A 53 -17.38 7.49 6.94
N PRO A 54 -16.25 7.54 6.22
CA PRO A 54 -15.01 6.97 6.72
C PRO A 54 -14.46 7.81 7.89
N GLU A 55 -14.41 7.22 9.08
CA GLU A 55 -13.89 7.86 10.31
C GLU A 55 -12.47 7.39 10.69
N GLY A 56 -11.98 6.35 10.01
CA GLY A 56 -10.66 5.78 10.25
C GLY A 56 -9.50 6.69 9.83
N PRO A 57 -8.28 6.38 10.29
CA PRO A 57 -7.08 7.11 9.90
C PRO A 57 -6.82 7.02 8.39
N ARG A 58 -6.01 7.95 7.89
CA ARG A 58 -5.48 7.86 6.52
C ARG A 58 -4.49 6.70 6.44
N LEU A 59 -4.44 6.02 5.29
CA LEU A 59 -3.62 4.82 5.06
C LEU A 59 -2.18 4.93 5.61
N ILE A 60 -1.45 6.00 5.30
CA ILE A 60 -0.05 6.13 5.74
C ILE A 60 0.06 6.29 7.26
N SER A 61 -0.87 7.00 7.90
CA SER A 61 -0.90 7.12 9.36
C SER A 61 -1.20 5.79 10.02
N ASP A 62 -2.10 5.01 9.42
CA ASP A 62 -2.49 3.68 9.89
C ASP A 62 -1.31 2.69 9.80
N LEU A 63 -0.63 2.64 8.65
CA LEU A 63 0.56 1.82 8.46
C LEU A 63 1.67 2.14 9.48
N LYS A 64 1.87 3.43 9.80
CA LYS A 64 2.86 3.83 10.81
C LYS A 64 2.50 3.40 12.24
N ALA A 65 1.21 3.21 12.53
CA ALA A 65 0.71 2.81 13.84
C ALA A 65 0.51 1.29 13.98
N MET A 66 0.66 0.54 12.87
CA MET A 66 0.44 -0.90 12.84
C MET A 66 1.44 -1.68 13.71
N ASP A 67 0.94 -2.68 14.44
CA ASP A 67 1.80 -3.61 15.19
C ASP A 67 2.26 -4.76 14.29
N TYR A 68 3.36 -4.53 13.57
CA TYR A 68 3.93 -5.48 12.60
C TYR A 68 4.36 -6.83 13.20
N ARG A 69 4.40 -6.97 14.53
CA ARG A 69 4.73 -8.24 15.22
C ARG A 69 3.55 -9.21 15.27
N GLN A 70 2.31 -8.72 15.21
CA GLN A 70 1.12 -9.57 15.28
C GLN A 70 0.90 -10.41 14.00
N GLY A 71 1.48 -10.01 12.86
CA GLY A 71 1.45 -10.79 11.62
C GLY A 71 2.53 -11.88 11.52
N ALA A 72 3.46 -11.96 12.47
CA ALA A 72 4.56 -12.92 12.48
C ALA A 72 4.27 -14.19 13.31
N ALA A 73 3.00 -14.44 13.65
CA ALA A 73 2.59 -15.68 14.30
C ALA A 73 2.63 -16.86 13.31
N THR A 74 3.75 -17.58 13.37
CA THR A 74 4.05 -18.97 12.94
C THR A 74 3.41 -19.50 11.66
#